data_AF-A0A847QT13-F1
#
_entry.id   AF-A0A847QT13-F1
#
_cell.length_a   1.000
_cell.length_b   1.000
_cell.length_c   1.000
_cell.angle_alpha   90.00
_cell.angle_beta   90.00
_cell.angle_gamma   90.00
#
_symmetry.space_group_name_H-M   'P 1'
#
loop_
_entity.id
_entity.type
_entity.pdbx_description
1 polymer ?
#
loop_
_entity_poly.entity_id
_entity_poly.type
_entity_poly.pdbx_seq_one_letter_code
_entity_poly.pdbx_strand_id
1 'polypeptide(L)'
;MAVKIVGSRRNRVSFLTLIMVIVAGILLFAAAGLFGFKMYKQMEKEYQDKIAVYEEELDIYKSIVDENTRTVYIPHEEIKFNTVLEEDMFYVEEIFSSIPQEDFIDETDLGKVATLDVPAGNPVLKYMVEDQLIPDDVRNVEFSTFMLQSNIREGDFIDVRIRFPNGEDYIVLSKKKVEGIRFQTSTIWLNIKHGELMTVSSAIVDAYLKEGTKLYVVKYVDAQTQNRARETYPVNDHVRKIMREDPNILEKASNVLSEQARMSLEERLENVLGDHMKSAISDELSGLNSNVQEVLKQEAANQRAIGEKESADGQAAKEQQKPGSGQNNEKGSVIDGDD
;
A
#
# COMPACT_ATOMS: atom_id res chain seq x y z
N MET A 1 37.11 49.39 -113.68
CA MET A 1 36.59 49.00 -112.35
C MET A 1 36.70 50.20 -111.43
N ALA A 2 35.61 50.63 -110.79
CA ALA A 2 35.66 51.55 -109.65
C ALA A 2 34.44 51.31 -108.76
N VAL A 3 34.70 50.92 -107.51
CA VAL A 3 33.75 50.57 -106.46
C VAL A 3 33.38 51.84 -105.68
N LYS A 4 32.11 51.98 -105.28
CA LYS A 4 31.61 53.10 -104.46
C LYS A 4 31.25 52.59 -103.06
N ILE A 5 31.87 53.17 -102.02
CA ILE A 5 31.68 52.83 -100.60
C ILE A 5 30.60 53.71 -99.97
N VAL A 6 29.77 53.10 -99.12
CA VAL A 6 28.63 53.67 -98.37
C VAL A 6 29.11 54.32 -97.06
N GLY A 7 28.57 55.50 -96.71
CA GLY A 7 28.85 56.20 -95.44
C GLY A 7 27.63 56.23 -94.50
N SER A 8 27.87 55.96 -93.21
CA SER A 8 26.89 55.92 -92.10
C SER A 8 26.70 57.28 -91.40
N ARG A 9 25.47 57.60 -90.95
CA ARG A 9 25.10 58.85 -90.21
C ARG A 9 25.03 58.63 -88.69
N ARG A 10 25.48 59.61 -87.90
CA ARG A 10 25.49 59.62 -86.42
C ARG A 10 24.66 60.81 -85.88
N ASN A 11 23.67 60.57 -85.02
CA ASN A 11 22.78 61.59 -84.42
C ASN A 11 23.39 62.21 -83.14
N ARG A 12 23.18 63.52 -82.88
CA ARG A 12 23.62 64.25 -81.66
C ARG A 12 22.42 64.52 -80.73
N VAL A 13 22.55 64.19 -79.45
CA VAL A 13 21.52 64.36 -78.39
C VAL A 13 21.69 65.74 -77.70
N SER A 14 20.62 66.40 -77.25
CA SER A 14 20.67 67.74 -76.63
C SER A 14 21.08 67.70 -75.15
N PHE A 15 21.78 68.72 -74.65
CA PHE A 15 22.37 68.75 -73.30
C PHE A 15 21.32 68.68 -72.15
N LEU A 16 20.11 69.19 -72.37
CA LEU A 16 19.01 69.17 -71.38
C LEU A 16 18.45 67.75 -71.14
N THR A 17 18.40 66.91 -72.17
CA THR A 17 17.92 65.52 -72.01
C THR A 17 18.92 64.67 -71.24
N LEU A 18 20.22 64.98 -71.32
CA LEU A 18 21.26 64.34 -70.53
C LEU A 18 21.08 64.60 -69.02
N ILE A 19 20.78 65.84 -68.63
CA ILE A 19 20.58 66.22 -67.22
C ILE A 19 19.34 65.53 -66.62
N MET A 20 18.22 65.48 -67.36
CA MET A 20 16.99 64.80 -66.92
C MET A 20 17.20 63.31 -66.68
N VAL A 21 17.98 62.62 -67.52
CA VAL A 21 18.32 61.20 -67.36
C VAL A 21 19.18 60.98 -66.11
N ILE A 22 20.13 61.87 -65.83
CA ILE A 22 20.98 61.78 -64.62
C ILE A 22 20.14 61.97 -63.36
N VAL A 23 19.26 62.99 -63.33
CA VAL A 23 18.37 63.24 -62.17
C VAL A 23 17.40 62.08 -61.96
N ALA A 24 16.80 61.55 -63.04
CA ALA A 24 15.96 60.35 -62.97
C ALA A 24 16.72 59.12 -62.46
N GLY A 25 17.99 58.95 -62.87
CA GLY A 25 18.87 57.90 -62.38
C GLY A 25 19.18 58.02 -60.89
N ILE A 26 19.46 59.24 -60.40
CA ILE A 26 19.68 59.51 -58.97
C ILE A 26 18.41 59.22 -58.16
N LEU A 27 17.25 59.65 -58.64
CA LEU A 27 15.97 59.39 -57.98
C LEU A 27 15.64 57.89 -57.93
N LEU A 28 15.91 57.14 -59.00
CA LEU A 28 15.78 55.68 -59.02
C LEU A 28 16.75 55.00 -58.04
N PHE A 29 18.00 55.45 -57.97
CA PHE A 29 18.98 54.94 -57.00
C PHE A 29 18.54 55.20 -55.55
N ALA A 30 18.06 56.41 -55.25
CA ALA A 30 17.56 56.76 -53.92
C ALA A 30 16.32 55.92 -53.54
N ALA A 31 15.39 55.71 -54.48
CA ALA A 31 14.22 54.86 -54.28
C ALA A 31 14.60 53.39 -54.04
N ALA A 32 15.55 52.85 -54.81
CA ALA A 32 16.08 51.49 -54.62
C ALA A 32 16.78 51.34 -53.25
N GLY A 33 17.54 52.35 -52.81
CA GLY A 33 18.18 52.36 -51.49
C GLY A 33 17.16 52.38 -50.35
N LEU A 34 16.11 53.22 -50.44
CA LEU A 34 15.02 53.26 -49.46
C LEU A 34 14.24 51.95 -49.40
N PHE A 35 13.97 51.34 -50.57
CA PHE A 35 13.30 50.04 -50.65
C PHE A 35 14.16 48.92 -50.05
N GLY A 36 15.45 48.88 -50.38
CA GLY A 36 16.42 47.95 -49.81
C GLY A 36 16.54 48.10 -48.30
N PHE A 37 16.59 49.34 -47.78
CA PHE A 37 16.62 49.60 -46.34
C PHE A 37 15.34 49.16 -45.62
N LYS A 38 14.16 49.41 -46.22
CA LYS A 38 12.88 48.89 -45.69
C LYS A 38 12.86 47.37 -45.65
N MET A 39 13.28 46.71 -46.73
CA MET A 39 13.37 45.26 -46.80
C MET A 39 14.35 44.70 -45.75
N TYR A 40 15.52 45.33 -45.58
CA TYR A 40 16.49 44.95 -44.56
C TYR A 40 15.92 45.06 -43.15
N LYS A 41 15.28 46.19 -42.81
CA LYS A 41 14.63 46.38 -41.50
C LYS A 41 13.48 45.40 -41.25
N GLN A 42 12.70 45.08 -42.28
CA GLN A 42 11.61 44.10 -42.16
C GLN A 42 12.16 42.70 -41.91
N MET A 43 13.20 42.32 -42.65
CA MET A 43 13.90 41.06 -42.48
C MET A 43 14.53 40.95 -41.09
N GLU A 44 15.20 42.01 -40.62
CA GLU A 44 15.75 42.09 -39.25
C GLU A 44 14.67 41.86 -38.20
N LYS A 45 13.50 42.52 -38.34
CA LYS A 45 12.37 42.31 -37.42
C LYS A 45 11.86 40.86 -37.46
N GLU A 46 11.68 40.28 -38.64
CA GLU A 46 11.23 38.89 -38.77
C GLU A 46 12.21 37.89 -38.13
N TYR A 47 13.51 38.15 -38.23
CA TYR A 47 14.53 37.36 -37.53
C TYR A 47 14.43 37.51 -36.01
N GLN A 48 14.23 38.73 -35.50
CA GLN A 48 14.04 38.96 -34.06
C GLN A 48 12.77 38.29 -33.54
N ASP A 49 11.66 38.39 -34.27
CA ASP A 49 10.40 37.72 -33.92
C ASP A 49 10.58 36.19 -33.86
N LYS A 50 11.32 35.59 -34.80
CA LYS A 50 11.65 34.14 -34.79
C LYS A 50 12.55 33.76 -33.61
N ILE A 51 13.57 34.56 -33.31
CA ILE A 51 14.47 34.32 -32.17
C ILE A 51 13.67 34.32 -30.87
N ALA A 52 12.78 35.30 -30.68
CA ALA A 52 11.95 35.39 -29.49
C ALA A 52 11.05 34.15 -29.30
N VAL A 53 10.45 33.64 -30.38
CA VAL A 53 9.66 32.38 -30.34
C VAL A 53 10.52 31.18 -29.98
N TYR A 54 11.74 31.06 -30.53
CA TYR A 54 12.65 29.96 -30.20
C TYR A 54 13.17 30.03 -28.75
N GLU A 55 13.39 31.24 -28.22
CA GLU A 55 13.77 31.43 -26.82
C GLU A 55 12.65 30.98 -25.88
N GLU A 56 11.39 31.31 -26.18
CA GLU A 56 10.22 30.86 -25.41
C GLU A 56 10.07 29.33 -25.46
N GLU A 57 10.19 28.73 -26.64
CA GLU A 57 10.11 27.28 -26.80
C GLU A 57 11.22 26.54 -26.02
N LEU A 58 12.46 27.06 -26.05
CA LEU A 58 13.59 26.53 -25.29
C LEU A 58 13.36 26.61 -23.78
N ASP A 59 12.71 27.66 -23.29
CA ASP A 59 12.39 27.81 -21.87
C ASP A 59 11.39 26.74 -21.41
N ILE A 60 10.34 26.50 -22.22
CA ILE A 60 9.37 25.42 -21.97
C ILE A 60 10.06 24.05 -21.98
N TYR A 61 10.93 23.78 -22.97
CA TYR A 61 11.67 22.51 -23.00
C TYR A 61 12.57 22.33 -21.79
N LYS A 62 13.27 23.38 -21.35
CA LYS A 62 14.07 23.33 -20.12
C LYS A 62 13.21 23.03 -18.91
N SER A 63 12.08 23.70 -18.75
CA SER A 63 11.13 23.44 -17.66
C SER A 63 10.66 21.98 -17.65
N ILE A 64 10.32 21.42 -18.82
CA ILE A 64 9.91 20.02 -18.94
C ILE A 64 11.04 19.08 -18.56
N VAL A 65 12.27 19.36 -18.99
CA VAL A 65 13.44 18.54 -18.62
C VAL A 65 13.68 18.61 -17.12
N ASP A 66 13.69 19.81 -16.53
CA ASP A 66 13.95 20.01 -15.11
C ASP A 66 12.87 19.34 -14.24
N GLU A 67 11.58 19.44 -14.60
CA GLU A 67 10.46 18.82 -13.88
C GLU A 67 10.45 17.27 -13.95
N ASN A 68 11.04 16.70 -15.01
CA ASN A 68 11.08 15.26 -15.26
C ASN A 68 12.49 14.66 -15.08
N THR A 69 13.45 15.44 -14.60
CA THR A 69 14.76 14.91 -14.21
C THR A 69 14.62 14.23 -12.86
N ARG A 70 15.08 12.98 -12.78
CA ARG A 70 15.04 12.13 -11.58
C ARG A 70 16.44 11.71 -11.20
N THR A 71 16.76 11.80 -9.92
CA THR A 71 17.98 11.25 -9.35
C THR A 71 17.70 9.81 -8.94
N VAL A 72 18.42 8.86 -9.51
CA VAL A 72 18.10 7.43 -9.37
C VAL A 72 19.33 6.62 -8.98
N TYR A 73 19.11 5.59 -8.18
CA TYR A 73 20.11 4.57 -7.85
C TYR A 73 20.03 3.44 -8.87
N ILE A 74 21.14 3.20 -9.56
CA ILE A 74 21.26 2.18 -10.60
C ILE A 74 22.32 1.17 -10.18
N PRO A 75 21.99 -0.12 -10.13
CA PRO A 75 22.91 -1.12 -9.64
C PRO A 75 23.99 -1.43 -10.68
N HIS A 76 25.23 -1.60 -10.20
CA HIS A 76 26.38 -1.99 -11.02
C HIS A 76 26.23 -3.41 -11.59
N GLU A 77 25.64 -4.30 -10.79
CA GLU A 77 25.40 -5.70 -11.11
C GLU A 77 23.94 -6.06 -10.83
N GLU A 78 23.53 -7.28 -11.20
CA GLU A 78 22.18 -7.74 -10.90
C GLU A 78 21.99 -7.92 -9.39
N ILE A 79 20.98 -7.25 -8.82
CA ILE A 79 20.55 -7.46 -7.44
C ILE A 79 19.57 -8.63 -7.43
N LYS A 80 19.88 -9.68 -6.68
CA LYS A 80 18.98 -10.83 -6.54
C LYS A 80 17.91 -10.59 -5.49
N PHE A 81 16.78 -11.26 -5.64
CA PHE A 81 15.77 -11.41 -4.61
C PHE A 81 16.41 -11.73 -3.26
N ASN A 82 15.88 -11.10 -2.19
CA ASN A 82 16.37 -11.28 -0.82
C ASN A 82 17.82 -10.82 -0.59
N THR A 83 18.31 -9.88 -1.41
CA THR A 83 19.59 -9.19 -1.19
C THR A 83 19.35 -7.89 -0.44
N VAL A 84 20.18 -7.61 0.57
CA VAL A 84 20.19 -6.31 1.26
C VAL A 84 20.85 -5.28 0.37
N LEU A 85 20.23 -4.11 0.21
CA LEU A 85 20.76 -3.03 -0.60
C LEU A 85 21.88 -2.31 0.17
N GLU A 86 23.12 -2.47 -0.27
CA GLU A 86 24.28 -1.75 0.25
C GLU A 86 24.62 -0.56 -0.67
N GLU A 87 25.16 0.52 -0.10
CA GLU A 87 25.42 1.77 -0.83
C GLU A 87 26.37 1.57 -2.03
N ASP A 88 27.36 0.69 -1.89
CA ASP A 88 28.38 0.41 -2.91
C ASP A 88 27.88 -0.46 -4.08
N MET A 89 26.64 -0.96 -4.00
CA MET A 89 26.01 -1.68 -5.11
C MET A 89 25.56 -0.76 -6.24
N PHE A 90 25.52 0.56 -5.99
CA PHE A 90 24.87 1.53 -6.86
C PHE A 90 25.82 2.63 -7.33
N TYR A 91 25.50 3.15 -8.52
CA TYR A 91 25.84 4.51 -8.88
C TYR A 91 24.58 5.36 -8.97
N VAL A 92 24.73 6.66 -8.74
CA VAL A 92 23.64 7.63 -8.84
C VAL A 92 23.72 8.34 -10.18
N GLU A 93 22.61 8.41 -10.91
CA GLU A 93 22.50 9.10 -12.20
C GLU A 93 21.25 9.98 -12.24
N GLU A 94 21.29 11.04 -13.05
CA GLU A 94 20.12 11.84 -13.39
C GLU A 94 19.53 11.34 -14.71
N ILE A 95 18.27 10.89 -14.68
CA ILE A 95 17.56 10.40 -15.87
C ILE A 95 16.31 11.23 -16.15
N PHE A 96 15.91 11.28 -17.42
CA PHE A 96 14.61 11.82 -17.79
C PHE A 96 13.53 10.74 -17.62
N SER A 97 12.59 10.94 -16.70
CA SER A 97 11.52 9.97 -16.43
C SER A 97 10.23 10.65 -15.96
N SER A 98 9.11 10.14 -16.49
CA SER A 98 7.76 10.53 -16.05
C SER A 98 7.36 9.91 -14.71
N ILE A 99 8.14 8.95 -14.19
CA ILE A 99 7.92 8.38 -12.86
C ILE A 99 8.31 9.43 -11.81
N PRO A 100 7.45 9.74 -10.81
CA PRO A 100 7.78 10.65 -9.73
C PRO A 100 9.05 10.27 -8.97
N GLN A 101 9.79 11.26 -8.45
CA GLN A 101 11.00 11.03 -7.65
C GLN A 101 10.73 10.15 -6.41
N GLU A 102 9.55 10.30 -5.81
CA GLU A 102 9.13 9.54 -4.62
C GLU A 102 8.98 8.03 -4.85
N ASP A 103 8.84 7.60 -6.11
CA ASP A 103 8.76 6.18 -6.45
C ASP A 103 10.14 5.54 -6.65
N PHE A 104 11.20 6.33 -6.75
CA PHE A 104 12.58 5.84 -6.76
C PHE A 104 13.12 5.70 -5.34
N ILE A 105 14.00 4.72 -5.14
CA ILE A 105 14.67 4.59 -3.85
C ILE A 105 15.57 5.80 -3.57
N ASP A 106 15.76 6.10 -2.30
CA ASP A 106 16.70 7.11 -1.82
C ASP A 106 17.62 6.53 -0.73
N GLU A 107 18.46 7.38 -0.13
CA GLU A 107 19.40 6.97 0.93
C GLU A 107 18.71 6.26 2.12
N THR A 108 17.43 6.58 2.39
CA THR A 108 16.67 5.97 3.50
C THR A 108 16.21 4.55 3.20
N ASP A 109 16.25 4.14 1.94
CA ASP A 109 15.92 2.78 1.51
C ASP A 109 17.16 1.87 1.47
N LEU A 110 18.36 2.40 1.63
CA LEU A 110 19.57 1.59 1.78
C LEU A 110 19.50 0.79 3.09
N GLY A 111 19.83 -0.50 3.01
CA GLY A 111 19.63 -1.46 4.08
C GLY A 111 18.30 -2.22 4.02
N LYS A 112 17.36 -1.82 3.15
CA LYS A 112 16.18 -2.63 2.83
C LYS A 112 16.55 -3.85 1.99
N VAL A 113 15.60 -4.76 1.83
CA VAL A 113 15.77 -6.01 1.11
C VAL A 113 15.02 -5.98 -0.22
N ALA A 114 15.67 -6.41 -1.30
CA ALA A 114 15.06 -6.52 -2.61
C ALA A 114 13.95 -7.59 -2.62
N THR A 115 12.75 -7.21 -3.07
CA THR A 115 11.57 -8.10 -3.19
C THR A 115 11.51 -8.86 -4.50
N LEU A 116 12.39 -8.54 -5.45
CA LEU A 116 12.52 -9.17 -6.77
C LEU A 116 13.93 -8.99 -7.33
N ASP A 117 14.28 -9.77 -8.36
CA ASP A 117 15.55 -9.62 -9.09
C ASP A 117 15.55 -8.30 -9.88
N VAL A 118 16.52 -7.42 -9.63
CA VAL A 118 16.70 -6.16 -10.36
C VAL A 118 17.92 -6.25 -11.28
N PRO A 119 17.74 -6.19 -12.61
CA PRO A 119 18.85 -6.22 -13.54
C PRO A 119 19.81 -5.04 -13.38
N ALA A 120 21.09 -5.27 -13.65
CA ALA A 120 22.10 -4.22 -13.76
C ALA A 120 21.66 -3.13 -14.76
N GLY A 121 21.91 -1.86 -14.42
CA GLY A 121 21.56 -0.73 -15.30
C GLY A 121 20.10 -0.26 -15.21
N ASN A 122 19.23 -0.93 -14.44
CA ASN A 122 17.85 -0.48 -14.22
C ASN A 122 17.70 0.27 -12.90
N PRO A 123 17.12 1.49 -12.89
CA PRO A 123 16.78 2.21 -11.66
C PRO A 123 15.93 1.38 -10.70
N VAL A 124 16.25 1.42 -9.41
CA VAL A 124 15.46 0.74 -8.39
C VAL A 124 14.30 1.62 -7.91
N LEU A 125 13.11 1.02 -7.81
CA LEU A 125 11.89 1.68 -7.37
C LEU A 125 11.53 1.25 -5.94
N LYS A 126 10.86 2.11 -5.17
CA LYS A 126 10.49 1.85 -3.77
C LYS A 126 9.65 0.59 -3.59
N TYR A 127 8.80 0.23 -4.54
CA TYR A 127 8.02 -1.01 -4.46
C TYR A 127 8.86 -2.30 -4.61
N MET A 128 10.10 -2.17 -5.10
CA MET A 128 11.03 -3.29 -5.26
C MET A 128 11.79 -3.61 -3.96
N VAL A 129 11.57 -2.85 -2.89
CA VAL A 129 12.31 -2.97 -1.64
C VAL A 129 11.37 -2.98 -0.43
N GLU A 130 11.72 -3.74 0.60
CA GLU A 130 10.98 -3.84 1.85
C GLU A 130 11.92 -3.83 3.05
N ASP A 131 11.47 -3.34 4.20
CA ASP A 131 12.29 -3.31 5.42
C ASP A 131 12.70 -4.72 5.87
N GLN A 132 11.77 -5.67 5.76
CA GLN A 132 12.01 -7.09 6.06
C GLN A 132 11.15 -7.96 5.16
N LEU A 133 11.75 -8.99 4.55
CA LEU A 133 10.97 -10.02 3.88
C LEU A 133 10.27 -10.92 4.89
N ILE A 134 8.98 -11.15 4.65
CA ILE A 134 8.26 -12.23 5.33
C ILE A 134 8.89 -13.55 4.86
N PRO A 135 9.37 -14.41 5.77
CA PRO A 135 9.94 -15.70 5.38
C PRO A 135 8.97 -16.54 4.55
N ASP A 136 9.47 -17.24 3.53
CA ASP A 136 8.66 -18.05 2.62
C ASP A 136 7.89 -19.19 3.33
N ASP A 137 8.26 -19.55 4.56
CA ASP A 137 7.56 -20.57 5.35
C ASP A 137 6.37 -20.02 6.17
N VAL A 138 6.08 -18.72 6.08
CA VAL A 138 4.96 -18.08 6.79
C VAL A 138 3.68 -18.15 5.97
N ARG A 139 2.59 -18.58 6.59
CA ARG A 139 1.25 -18.61 5.99
C ARG A 139 0.25 -17.94 6.92
N ASN A 140 -0.78 -17.33 6.33
CA ASN A 140 -1.94 -16.88 7.08
C ASN A 140 -2.85 -18.07 7.36
N VAL A 141 -3.04 -18.42 8.63
CA VAL A 141 -3.79 -19.62 9.04
C VAL A 141 -4.96 -19.22 9.92
N GLU A 142 -6.11 -19.84 9.64
CA GLU A 142 -7.33 -19.72 10.42
C GLU A 142 -7.37 -20.74 11.56
N PHE A 143 -7.64 -20.29 12.78
CA PHE A 143 -7.88 -21.15 13.94
C PHE A 143 -9.24 -20.86 14.56
N SER A 144 -10.01 -21.92 14.84
CA SER A 144 -11.31 -21.86 15.55
C SER A 144 -11.30 -22.58 16.90
N THR A 145 -10.16 -23.18 17.28
CA THR A 145 -10.03 -24.01 18.49
C THR A 145 -9.63 -23.19 19.73
N PHE A 146 -9.13 -21.98 19.56
CA PHE A 146 -8.62 -21.19 20.68
C PHE A 146 -9.76 -20.48 21.41
N MET A 147 -9.71 -20.49 22.74
CA MET A 147 -10.54 -19.58 23.53
C MET A 147 -9.99 -18.16 23.44
N LEU A 148 -10.80 -17.26 22.90
CA LEU A 148 -10.45 -15.86 22.67
C LEU A 148 -10.78 -14.98 23.89
N GLN A 149 -9.90 -14.03 24.23
CA GLN A 149 -10.24 -12.99 25.20
C GLN A 149 -11.14 -11.95 24.55
N SER A 150 -12.19 -11.51 25.25
CA SER A 150 -13.22 -10.59 24.72
C SER A 150 -12.70 -9.21 24.31
N ASN A 151 -11.50 -8.82 24.77
CA ASN A 151 -10.89 -7.51 24.51
C ASN A 151 -9.79 -7.54 23.44
N ILE A 152 -9.64 -8.65 22.71
CA ILE A 152 -8.72 -8.76 21.58
C ILE A 152 -9.34 -8.13 20.33
N ARG A 153 -8.51 -7.46 19.54
CA ARG A 153 -8.84 -6.81 18.29
C ARG A 153 -7.80 -7.14 17.24
N GLU A 154 -8.17 -6.94 15.98
CA GLU A 154 -7.21 -6.98 14.89
C GLU A 154 -6.06 -5.98 15.14
N GLY A 155 -4.84 -6.39 14.83
CA GLY A 155 -3.60 -5.64 15.09
C GLY A 155 -3.01 -5.83 16.50
N ASP A 156 -3.75 -6.42 17.45
CA ASP A 156 -3.18 -6.77 18.75
C ASP A 156 -2.11 -7.86 18.64
N PHE A 157 -1.24 -7.95 19.64
CA PHE A 157 -0.29 -9.05 19.77
C PHE A 157 -0.73 -9.98 20.91
N ILE A 158 -0.60 -11.28 20.68
CA ILE A 158 -1.03 -12.33 21.61
C ILE A 158 0.04 -13.42 21.79
N ASP A 159 0.00 -14.10 22.92
CA ASP A 159 0.55 -15.45 23.08
C ASP A 159 -0.58 -16.48 22.95
N VAL A 160 -0.30 -17.63 22.35
CA VAL A 160 -1.18 -18.82 22.42
C VAL A 160 -0.63 -19.73 23.50
N ARG A 161 -1.50 -20.14 24.44
CA ARG A 161 -1.14 -20.91 25.62
C ARG A 161 -2.00 -22.14 25.78
N ILE A 162 -1.41 -23.21 26.31
CA ILE A 162 -2.09 -24.44 26.69
C ILE A 162 -1.95 -24.66 28.19
N ARG A 163 -3.08 -24.81 28.87
CA ARG A 163 -3.14 -25.13 30.30
C ARG A 163 -3.72 -26.52 30.49
N PHE A 164 -2.99 -27.38 31.17
CA PHE A 164 -3.42 -28.73 31.51
C PHE A 164 -4.26 -28.77 32.80
N PRO A 165 -5.00 -29.87 33.05
CA PRO A 165 -5.85 -30.03 34.23
C PRO A 165 -5.10 -29.95 35.56
N ASN A 166 -3.81 -30.27 35.56
CA ASN A 166 -2.93 -30.18 36.72
C ASN A 166 -2.45 -28.75 37.01
N GLY A 167 -2.89 -27.75 36.24
CA GLY A 167 -2.54 -26.35 36.39
C GLY A 167 -1.26 -25.91 35.66
N GLU A 168 -0.54 -26.84 35.03
CA GLU A 168 0.63 -26.49 34.23
C GLU A 168 0.24 -25.72 32.98
N ASP A 169 0.95 -24.63 32.70
CA ASP A 169 0.58 -23.63 31.72
C ASP A 169 1.80 -23.28 30.86
N TYR A 170 1.69 -23.55 29.57
CA TYR A 170 2.79 -23.46 28.60
C TYR A 170 2.48 -22.47 27.48
N ILE A 171 3.54 -21.82 26.99
CA ILE A 171 3.46 -20.94 25.82
C ILE A 171 3.72 -21.77 24.58
N VAL A 172 2.73 -21.85 23.70
CA VAL A 172 2.74 -22.61 22.44
C VAL A 172 3.26 -21.74 21.31
N LEU A 173 2.71 -20.52 21.19
CA LEU A 173 3.17 -19.49 20.27
C LEU A 173 3.36 -18.20 21.03
N SER A 174 4.41 -17.45 20.70
CA SER A 174 4.64 -16.15 21.33
C SER A 174 4.55 -14.96 20.38
N LYS A 175 4.00 -13.86 20.89
CA LYS A 175 3.94 -12.52 20.28
C LYS A 175 3.48 -12.54 18.82
N LYS A 176 2.32 -13.15 18.59
CA LYS A 176 1.66 -13.24 17.28
C LYS A 176 0.72 -12.06 17.08
N LYS A 177 0.85 -11.40 15.93
CA LYS A 177 -0.08 -10.35 15.52
C LYS A 177 -1.39 -10.99 15.06
N VAL A 178 -2.50 -10.42 15.50
CA VAL A 178 -3.84 -10.78 15.06
C VAL A 178 -4.11 -10.14 13.70
N GLU A 179 -4.19 -10.94 12.64
CA GLU A 179 -4.48 -10.48 11.28
C GLU A 179 -5.99 -10.38 11.02
N GLY A 180 -6.80 -11.03 11.84
CA GLY A 180 -8.25 -10.95 11.80
C GLY A 180 -8.89 -11.72 12.94
N ILE A 181 -10.12 -11.36 13.33
CA ILE A 181 -10.84 -12.00 14.43
C ILE A 181 -12.36 -12.00 14.21
N ARG A 182 -13.02 -13.11 14.55
CA ARG A 182 -14.49 -13.23 14.59
C ARG A 182 -14.93 -13.95 15.86
N PHE A 183 -15.48 -13.19 16.81
CA PHE A 183 -15.92 -13.73 18.10
C PHE A 183 -17.09 -14.71 17.99
N GLN A 184 -17.98 -14.54 17.01
CA GLN A 184 -19.17 -15.40 16.87
C GLN A 184 -18.80 -16.87 16.60
N THR A 185 -17.68 -17.10 15.93
CA THR A 185 -17.17 -18.42 15.55
C THR A 185 -15.89 -18.80 16.31
N SER A 186 -15.45 -17.96 17.26
CA SER A 186 -14.16 -18.07 17.93
C SER A 186 -12.98 -18.19 16.96
N THR A 187 -13.07 -17.51 15.81
CA THR A 187 -12.08 -17.60 14.73
C THR A 187 -11.04 -16.50 14.84
N ILE A 188 -9.78 -16.85 14.63
CA ILE A 188 -8.66 -15.92 14.59
C ILE A 188 -7.71 -16.26 13.43
N TRP A 189 -7.21 -15.25 12.73
CA TRP A 189 -6.22 -15.40 11.66
C TRP A 189 -4.87 -14.90 12.15
N LEU A 190 -3.84 -15.74 11.99
CA LEU A 190 -2.47 -15.46 12.42
C LEU A 190 -1.48 -15.81 11.31
N ASN A 191 -0.39 -15.05 11.23
CA ASN A 191 0.76 -15.40 10.41
C ASN A 191 1.68 -16.39 11.14
N ILE A 192 1.75 -17.61 10.63
CA ILE A 192 2.36 -18.78 11.30
C ILE A 192 3.42 -19.42 10.39
N LYS A 193 4.58 -19.71 10.96
CA LYS A 193 5.63 -20.52 10.31
C LYS A 193 5.26 -22.00 10.29
N HIS A 194 5.83 -22.78 9.37
CA HIS A 194 5.54 -24.21 9.29
C HIS A 194 5.80 -24.98 10.60
N GLY A 195 6.94 -24.76 11.25
CA GLY A 195 7.25 -25.41 12.54
C GLY A 195 6.33 -24.98 13.70
N GLU A 196 5.88 -23.73 13.68
CA GLU A 196 4.89 -23.21 14.64
C GLU A 196 3.51 -23.84 14.41
N LEU A 197 3.11 -24.04 13.15
CA LEU A 197 1.87 -24.73 12.81
C LEU A 197 1.86 -26.15 13.36
N MET A 198 2.96 -26.89 13.18
CA MET A 198 3.11 -28.24 13.75
C MET A 198 3.03 -28.26 15.28
N THR A 199 3.65 -27.26 15.92
CA THR A 199 3.60 -27.08 17.38
C THR A 199 2.16 -26.86 17.86
N VAL A 200 1.41 -25.98 17.18
CA VAL A 200 -0.01 -25.76 17.45
C VAL A 200 -0.85 -27.01 17.20
N SER A 201 -0.63 -27.72 16.10
CA SER A 201 -1.33 -28.97 15.82
C SER A 201 -1.12 -30.00 16.94
N SER A 202 0.10 -30.12 17.46
CA SER A 202 0.38 -30.96 18.63
C SER A 202 -0.40 -30.50 19.87
N ALA A 203 -0.46 -29.20 20.14
CA ALA A 203 -1.19 -28.64 21.27
C ALA A 203 -2.71 -28.85 21.15
N ILE A 204 -3.26 -28.72 19.94
CA ILE A 204 -4.67 -29.01 19.64
C ILE A 204 -4.99 -30.48 19.95
N VAL A 205 -4.15 -31.41 19.47
CA VAL A 205 -4.33 -32.84 19.76
C VAL A 205 -4.31 -33.10 21.26
N ASP A 206 -3.33 -32.53 21.98
CA ASP A 206 -3.26 -32.65 23.44
C ASP A 206 -4.52 -32.09 24.14
N ALA A 207 -5.05 -30.96 23.66
CA ALA A 207 -6.27 -30.36 24.20
C ALA A 207 -7.52 -31.25 24.00
N TYR A 208 -7.59 -32.00 22.89
CA TYR A 208 -8.68 -32.94 22.64
C TYR A 208 -8.54 -34.25 23.41
N LEU A 209 -7.31 -34.75 23.59
CA LEU A 209 -7.07 -36.04 24.26
C LEU A 209 -7.13 -35.95 25.78
N LYS A 210 -6.73 -34.81 26.36
CA LYS A 210 -6.63 -34.61 27.81
C LYS A 210 -7.76 -33.72 28.28
N GLU A 211 -8.84 -34.33 28.77
CA GLU A 211 -10.03 -33.61 29.25
C GLU A 211 -9.66 -32.52 30.28
N GLY A 212 -10.20 -31.31 30.09
CA GLY A 212 -9.93 -30.14 30.92
C GLY A 212 -8.71 -29.33 30.54
N THR A 213 -7.99 -29.75 29.51
CA THR A 213 -6.97 -28.94 28.89
C THR A 213 -7.61 -27.77 28.14
N LYS A 214 -7.07 -26.58 28.35
CA LYS A 214 -7.59 -25.31 27.82
C LYS A 214 -6.54 -24.68 26.90
N LEU A 215 -6.89 -24.50 25.63
CA LEU A 215 -6.06 -23.79 24.63
C LEU A 215 -6.64 -22.39 24.42
N TYR A 216 -5.90 -21.34 24.78
CA TYR A 216 -6.41 -19.97 24.84
C TYR A 216 -5.34 -18.95 24.45
N VAL A 217 -5.79 -17.73 24.18
CA VAL A 217 -4.91 -16.61 23.82
C VAL A 217 -4.77 -15.61 24.96
N VAL A 218 -3.63 -14.94 25.04
CA VAL A 218 -3.36 -13.87 26.01
C VAL A 218 -2.79 -12.66 25.29
N LYS A 219 -3.48 -11.54 25.38
CA LYS A 219 -3.11 -10.25 24.79
C LYS A 219 -1.95 -9.58 25.54
N TYR A 220 -1.01 -9.03 24.78
CA TYR A 220 0.03 -8.14 25.29
C TYR A 220 -0.58 -6.79 25.65
N VAL A 221 -0.13 -6.21 26.76
CA VAL A 221 -0.59 -4.89 27.22
C VAL A 221 0.04 -3.79 26.39
N ASP A 222 1.35 -3.90 26.17
CA ASP A 222 2.13 -3.01 25.33
C ASP A 222 3.10 -3.83 24.47
N ALA A 223 2.67 -4.14 23.25
CA ALA A 223 3.45 -4.96 22.33
C ALA A 223 4.78 -4.31 21.88
N GLN A 224 4.91 -2.98 22.00
CA GLN A 224 6.10 -2.26 21.56
C GLN A 224 7.24 -2.41 22.57
N THR A 225 6.94 -2.35 23.86
CA THR A 225 7.94 -2.43 24.94
C THR A 225 8.12 -3.84 25.50
N GLN A 226 7.10 -4.69 25.44
CA GLN A 226 7.17 -6.04 25.97
C GLN A 226 7.93 -6.98 25.02
N ASN A 227 8.98 -7.60 25.53
CA ASN A 227 9.74 -8.63 24.81
C ASN A 227 8.89 -9.87 24.51
N ARG A 228 9.22 -10.57 23.41
CA ARG A 228 8.61 -11.86 23.08
C ARG A 228 8.92 -12.87 24.19
N ALA A 229 7.91 -13.60 24.65
CA ALA A 229 8.09 -14.68 25.61
C ALA A 229 8.74 -15.90 24.95
N ARG A 230 9.46 -16.71 25.73
CA ARG A 230 10.02 -17.96 25.23
C ARG A 230 8.93 -19.02 25.15
N GLU A 231 8.84 -19.72 24.03
CA GLU A 231 7.98 -20.88 23.87
C GLU A 231 8.46 -22.01 24.81
N THR A 232 7.53 -22.58 25.58
CA THR A 232 7.85 -23.59 26.61
C THR A 232 7.09 -24.89 26.43
N TYR A 233 6.14 -24.96 25.50
CA TYR A 233 5.36 -26.16 25.24
C TYR A 233 6.23 -27.28 24.67
N PRO A 234 6.36 -28.43 25.36
CA PRO A 234 7.06 -29.58 24.79
C PRO A 234 6.18 -30.21 23.72
N VAL A 235 6.64 -30.36 22.47
CA VAL A 235 5.82 -30.97 21.39
C VAL A 235 5.70 -32.49 21.59
N ASN A 236 4.61 -33.09 21.10
CA ASN A 236 4.40 -34.54 21.15
C ASN A 236 5.50 -35.28 20.38
N ASP A 237 5.89 -36.46 20.86
CA ASP A 237 6.97 -37.28 20.31
C ASP A 237 6.85 -37.56 18.82
N HIS A 238 5.65 -37.92 18.38
CA HIS A 238 5.38 -38.21 16.98
C HIS A 238 5.56 -36.97 16.10
N VAL A 239 4.97 -35.84 16.52
CA VAL A 239 5.06 -34.56 15.80
C VAL A 239 6.50 -34.06 15.77
N ARG A 240 7.22 -34.19 16.89
CA ARG A 240 8.64 -33.82 16.99
C ARG A 240 9.50 -34.62 16.03
N LYS A 241 9.23 -35.91 15.83
CA LYS A 241 9.95 -36.73 14.84
C LYS A 241 9.69 -36.23 13.42
N ILE A 242 8.43 -35.95 13.07
CA ILE A 242 8.07 -35.41 11.75
C ILE A 242 8.75 -34.06 11.52
N MET A 243 8.76 -33.17 12.53
CA MET A 243 9.42 -31.86 12.43
C MET A 243 10.93 -31.97 12.11
N ARG A 244 11.62 -33.01 12.60
CA ARG A 244 13.05 -33.22 12.31
C ARG A 244 13.31 -33.60 10.86
N GLU A 245 12.39 -34.36 10.27
CA GLU A 245 12.48 -34.89 8.92
C GLU A 245 12.00 -33.88 7.87
N ASP A 246 11.27 -32.84 8.29
CA ASP A 246 10.70 -31.83 7.41
C ASP A 246 11.77 -30.89 6.81
N PRO A 247 11.85 -30.74 5.47
CA PRO A 247 12.79 -29.84 4.82
C PRO A 247 12.45 -28.36 4.99
N ASN A 248 11.20 -28.01 5.33
CA ASN A 248 10.72 -26.63 5.42
C ASN A 248 10.92 -25.99 6.81
N ILE A 249 11.51 -26.71 7.77
CA ILE A 249 11.82 -26.20 9.11
C ILE A 249 13.31 -25.85 9.17
N LEU A 250 13.59 -24.54 9.11
CA LEU A 250 14.95 -23.97 9.15
C LEU A 250 15.66 -24.23 10.49
N GLU A 251 14.92 -24.22 11.60
CA GLU A 251 15.45 -24.39 12.95
C GLU A 251 15.29 -25.85 13.43
N LYS A 252 16.31 -26.68 13.22
CA LYS A 252 16.29 -28.12 13.57
C LYS A 252 16.78 -28.43 15.01
N ALA A 253 16.55 -27.54 15.98
CA ALA A 253 17.10 -27.64 17.34
C ALA A 253 16.04 -28.13 18.37
N SER A 254 16.28 -28.94 19.41
CA SER A 254 17.43 -29.65 20.00
C SER A 254 16.85 -30.84 20.80
N ASN A 255 17.44 -32.04 20.68
CA ASN A 255 16.73 -33.31 20.80
C ASN A 255 16.97 -34.16 22.06
N VAL A 256 17.14 -33.55 23.23
CA VAL A 256 17.13 -34.32 24.49
C VAL A 256 16.27 -33.63 25.56
N LEU A 257 16.36 -32.31 25.67
CA LEU A 257 15.63 -31.54 26.68
C LEU A 257 14.10 -31.56 26.44
N SER A 258 13.65 -31.56 25.19
CA SER A 258 12.22 -31.63 24.84
C SER A 258 11.62 -33.02 25.11
N GLU A 259 12.38 -34.10 24.89
CA GLU A 259 11.98 -35.48 25.19
C GLU A 259 11.75 -35.66 26.68
N GLN A 260 12.73 -35.25 27.50
CA GLN A 260 12.63 -35.35 28.96
C GLN A 260 11.50 -34.49 29.51
N ALA A 261 11.33 -33.27 28.99
CA ALA A 261 10.21 -32.41 29.35
C ALA A 261 8.85 -33.03 29.02
N ARG A 262 8.74 -33.70 27.86
CA ARG A 262 7.52 -34.39 27.43
C ARG A 262 7.21 -35.61 28.30
N MET A 263 8.16 -36.51 28.52
CA MET A 263 7.95 -37.69 29.38
C MET A 263 7.55 -37.28 30.80
N SER A 264 8.22 -36.26 31.35
CA SER A 264 7.94 -35.77 32.70
C SER A 264 6.55 -35.13 32.79
N LEU A 265 6.09 -34.43 31.75
CA LEU A 265 4.73 -33.91 31.67
C LEU A 265 3.69 -35.05 31.65
N GLU A 266 3.91 -36.08 30.84
CA GLU A 266 2.97 -37.21 30.73
C GLU A 266 2.81 -37.95 32.06
N GLU A 267 3.92 -38.25 32.74
CA GLU A 267 3.90 -38.85 34.09
C GLU A 267 3.09 -38.01 35.09
N ARG A 268 3.26 -36.68 35.07
CA ARG A 268 2.50 -35.79 35.97
C ARG A 268 1.02 -35.72 35.63
N LEU A 269 0.65 -35.83 34.36
CA LEU A 269 -0.76 -35.79 33.93
C LEU A 269 -1.50 -37.08 34.27
N GLU A 270 -0.87 -38.24 34.09
CA GLU A 270 -1.47 -39.54 34.44
C GLU A 270 -1.83 -39.61 35.92
N ASN A 271 -0.97 -39.06 36.79
CA ASN A 271 -1.21 -39.02 38.23
C ASN A 271 -2.38 -38.11 38.65
N VAL A 272 -2.80 -37.17 37.80
CA VAL A 272 -3.81 -36.15 38.10
C VAL A 272 -5.18 -36.49 37.51
N LEU A 273 -5.22 -37.23 36.40
CA LEU A 273 -6.44 -37.62 35.67
C LEU A 273 -7.22 -38.79 36.32
N GLY A 274 -6.94 -39.14 37.58
CA GLY A 274 -7.77 -40.08 38.34
C GLY A 274 -9.25 -39.65 38.43
N ASP A 275 -10.14 -40.62 38.59
CA ASP A 275 -11.62 -40.53 38.42
C ASP A 275 -12.33 -39.29 39.02
N HIS A 276 -11.76 -38.64 40.03
CA HIS A 276 -12.36 -37.49 40.72
C HIS A 276 -12.27 -36.15 39.97
N MET A 277 -11.29 -35.94 39.08
CA MET A 277 -11.14 -34.64 38.38
C MET A 277 -12.05 -34.52 37.15
N LYS A 278 -12.37 -35.66 36.52
CA LYS A 278 -13.09 -35.75 35.25
C LYS A 278 -14.49 -35.12 35.30
N SER A 279 -15.19 -35.30 36.42
CA SER A 279 -16.54 -34.75 36.66
C SER A 279 -16.52 -33.24 36.97
N ALA A 280 -15.49 -32.73 37.65
CA ALA A 280 -15.44 -31.31 38.02
C ALA A 280 -15.15 -30.42 36.79
N ILE A 281 -14.33 -30.93 35.87
CA ILE A 281 -13.94 -30.26 34.64
C ILE A 281 -15.11 -30.10 33.66
N SER A 282 -15.95 -31.13 33.51
CA SER A 282 -17.11 -31.08 32.60
C SER A 282 -18.12 -30.01 33.01
N ASP A 283 -18.28 -29.81 34.32
CA ASP A 283 -19.23 -28.85 34.88
C ASP A 283 -18.74 -27.41 34.67
N GLU A 284 -17.44 -27.15 34.85
CA GLU A 284 -16.85 -25.82 34.64
C GLU A 284 -16.84 -25.41 33.15
N LEU A 285 -16.53 -26.34 32.24
CA LEU A 285 -16.54 -26.07 30.79
C LEU A 285 -17.94 -25.75 30.27
N SER A 286 -18.95 -26.42 30.81
CA SER A 286 -20.37 -26.17 30.50
C SER A 286 -20.80 -24.77 30.98
N GLY A 287 -20.35 -24.36 32.17
CA GLY A 287 -20.65 -23.03 32.74
C GLY A 287 -19.96 -21.87 32.01
N LEU A 288 -18.73 -22.05 31.50
CA LEU A 288 -18.05 -21.00 30.73
C LEU A 288 -18.76 -20.74 29.39
N ASN A 289 -19.15 -21.80 28.69
CA ASN A 289 -19.84 -21.71 27.40
C ASN A 289 -21.23 -21.06 27.52
N SER A 290 -21.96 -21.32 28.61
CA SER A 290 -23.24 -20.66 28.87
C SER A 290 -23.07 -19.18 29.15
N ASN A 291 -22.08 -18.80 29.95
CA ASN A 291 -21.84 -17.40 30.32
C ASN A 291 -21.40 -16.56 29.10
N VAL A 292 -20.55 -17.11 28.23
CA VAL A 292 -20.15 -16.44 26.97
C VAL A 292 -21.36 -16.25 26.04
N GLN A 293 -22.24 -17.26 25.91
CA GLN A 293 -23.47 -17.11 25.13
C GLN A 293 -24.43 -16.07 25.72
N GLU A 294 -24.51 -15.96 27.04
CA GLU A 294 -25.38 -15.00 27.70
C GLU A 294 -24.89 -13.57 27.51
N VAL A 295 -23.58 -13.32 27.65
CA VAL A 295 -22.95 -12.02 27.37
C VAL A 295 -23.17 -11.61 25.92
N LEU A 296 -22.97 -12.52 24.96
CA LEU A 296 -23.20 -12.24 23.53
C LEU A 296 -24.67 -11.91 23.22
N LYS A 297 -25.63 -12.60 23.88
CA LYS A 297 -27.06 -12.29 23.76
C LYS A 297 -27.38 -10.91 24.34
N GLN A 298 -26.74 -10.56 25.45
CA GLN A 298 -26.95 -9.28 26.14
C GLN A 298 -26.36 -8.11 25.34
N GLU A 299 -25.19 -8.29 24.73
CA GLU A 299 -24.60 -7.32 23.80
C GLU A 299 -25.45 -7.14 22.53
N ALA A 300 -25.96 -8.22 21.95
CA ALA A 300 -26.87 -8.16 20.81
C ALA A 300 -28.20 -7.47 21.15
N ALA A 301 -28.73 -7.69 22.36
CA ALA A 301 -29.93 -7.02 22.85
C ALA A 301 -29.68 -5.52 23.08
N ASN A 302 -28.53 -5.15 23.64
CA ASN A 302 -28.14 -3.75 23.83
C ASN A 302 -27.96 -3.03 22.50
N GLN A 303 -27.35 -3.65 21.49
CA GLN A 303 -27.23 -3.07 20.15
C GLN A 303 -28.59 -2.85 19.47
N ARG A 304 -29.53 -3.78 19.65
CA ARG A 304 -30.92 -3.62 19.15
C ARG A 304 -31.66 -2.48 19.86
N ALA A 305 -31.51 -2.36 21.18
CA ALA A 305 -32.12 -1.29 21.96
C ALA A 305 -31.55 0.10 21.60
N ILE A 306 -30.27 0.17 21.21
CA ILE A 306 -29.64 1.41 20.71
C ILE A 306 -30.19 1.77 19.32
N GLY A 307 -30.29 0.81 18.40
CA GLY A 307 -30.85 1.02 17.07
C GLY A 307 -32.35 1.38 17.07
N GLU A 308 -33.13 0.85 18.03
CA GLU A 308 -34.54 1.21 18.20
C GLU A 308 -34.72 2.63 18.77
N LYS A 309 -33.81 3.09 19.65
CA LYS A 309 -33.80 4.48 20.13
C LYS A 309 -33.42 5.47 19.04
N GLU A 310 -32.41 5.16 18.22
CA GLU A 310 -32.02 5.98 17.07
C GLU A 310 -33.12 6.05 15.99
N SER A 311 -33.88 4.96 15.82
CA SER A 311 -35.03 4.92 14.91
C SER A 311 -36.24 5.71 15.42
N ALA A 312 -36.44 5.77 16.74
CA ALA A 312 -37.50 6.56 17.37
C ALA A 312 -37.18 8.07 17.33
N ASP A 313 -35.94 8.47 17.58
CA ASP A 313 -35.50 9.87 17.49
C ASP A 313 -35.47 10.38 16.03
N GLY A 314 -35.17 9.50 15.07
CA GLY A 314 -35.22 9.81 13.64
C GLY A 314 -36.63 10.00 13.06
N GLN A 315 -37.66 9.40 13.67
CA GLN A 315 -39.07 9.61 13.28
C GLN A 315 -39.65 10.89 13.89
N ALA A 316 -39.25 11.29 15.10
CA ALA A 316 -39.65 12.56 15.70
C ALA A 316 -39.12 13.80 14.93
N ALA A 317 -37.96 13.68 14.26
CA ALA A 317 -37.37 14.76 13.48
C ALA A 317 -38.01 14.97 12.08
N LYS A 318 -38.82 14.02 11.59
CA LYS A 318 -39.48 14.12 10.26
C LYS A 318 -40.89 14.72 10.27
N GLU A 319 -41.51 14.93 11.44
CA GLU A 319 -42.83 15.59 11.54
C GLU A 319 -42.76 17.12 11.65
N GLN A 320 -41.56 17.72 11.71
CA GLN A 320 -41.38 19.18 11.74
C GLN A 320 -40.64 19.70 10.50
N GLN A 321 -41.13 19.44 9.28
CA GLN A 321 -40.85 20.34 8.16
C GLN A 321 -41.81 20.20 6.98
N LYS A 322 -42.55 21.31 6.74
CA LYS A 322 -43.18 21.85 5.50
C LYS A 322 -44.71 21.80 5.36
N PRO A 323 -45.33 22.75 4.61
CA PRO A 323 -45.46 24.18 4.92
C PRO A 323 -46.93 24.67 4.82
N GLY A 324 -47.21 25.88 5.30
CA GLY A 324 -48.57 26.43 5.43
C GLY A 324 -49.23 26.95 4.15
N SER A 325 -50.52 27.25 4.27
CA SER A 325 -51.24 28.18 3.39
C SER A 325 -52.29 28.93 4.20
N GLY A 326 -52.34 30.25 4.01
CA GLY A 326 -53.24 31.16 4.68
C GLY A 326 -54.42 31.58 3.82
N GLN A 327 -55.44 32.05 4.54
CA GLN A 327 -56.43 33.09 4.24
C GLN A 327 -57.68 32.79 3.38
N ASN A 328 -58.80 32.80 4.13
CA ASN A 328 -59.90 33.78 4.06
C ASN A 328 -61.11 33.56 3.12
N ASN A 329 -62.22 33.32 3.82
CA ASN A 329 -63.49 34.06 3.84
C ASN A 329 -64.56 33.90 2.74
N GLU A 330 -65.71 33.50 3.29
CA GLU A 330 -67.06 34.02 3.12
C GLU A 330 -67.87 33.70 1.85
N LYS A 331 -68.96 32.95 2.14
CA LYS A 331 -70.36 33.17 1.76
C LYS A 331 -70.69 33.39 0.28
N GLY A 332 -71.56 32.49 -0.19
CA GLY A 332 -72.79 32.95 -0.83
C GLY A 332 -73.23 32.14 -2.05
N SER A 333 -74.33 31.42 -1.85
CA SER A 333 -75.42 31.12 -2.80
C SER A 333 -75.09 30.53 -4.17
N VAL A 334 -75.57 29.31 -4.43
CA VAL A 334 -76.80 28.99 -5.20
C VAL A 334 -76.73 29.52 -6.65
N ILE A 335 -76.68 28.62 -7.63
CA ILE A 335 -77.81 28.25 -8.52
C ILE A 335 -77.27 27.27 -9.57
N ASP A 336 -78.07 26.21 -9.71
CA ASP A 336 -78.32 25.31 -10.83
C ASP A 336 -77.64 25.55 -12.18
N GLY A 337 -77.37 24.42 -12.84
CA GLY A 337 -77.97 24.19 -14.15
C GLY A 337 -76.97 23.83 -15.25
N ASP A 338 -76.97 22.54 -15.59
CA ASP A 338 -76.96 21.97 -16.94
C ASP A 338 -76.02 22.58 -17.99
N ASP A 339 -75.03 21.80 -18.42
CA ASP A 339 -75.16 20.88 -19.56
C ASP A 339 -74.02 19.84 -19.58
#